data_AF-A0A9P6G015-F1
#
_entry.id   AF-A0A9P6G015-F1
#
_cell.length_a   1.000
_cell.length_b   1.000
_cell.length_c   1.000
_cell.angle_alpha   90.00
_cell.angle_beta   90.00
_cell.angle_gamma   90.00
#
_symmetry.space_group_name_H-M   'P 1'
#
loop_
_entity.id
_entity.type
_entity.pdbx_description
1 polymer ?
#
loop_
_entity_poly.entity_id
_entity_poly.type
_entity_poly.pdbx_seq_one_letter_code
_entity_poly.pdbx_strand_id
1 'polypeptide(L)'
;TQFDCYVANFYVQTGTSGYVAARCNGGGGGGQTCSDLNSSGIDLIKGFEGFVARPALDPVGLPTVGYGHLCQSRGCGEAPFSFPLSPTTATELLHKDIPRYTWRLASSLTGSVTFNKNQWRALTSWIFNIRRGATRSSSLIK
;
A
#
# COMPACT_ATOMS: atom_id res chain seq x y z
N THR A 1 -11.03 2.09 -16.73
CA THR A 1 -9.98 3.10 -16.47
C THR A 1 -8.85 2.41 -15.77
N GLN A 2 -7.68 2.35 -16.41
CA GLN A 2 -6.49 1.64 -15.92
C GLN A 2 -5.85 2.50 -14.81
N PHE A 3 -5.73 1.96 -13.60
CA PHE A 3 -5.30 2.69 -12.40
C PHE A 3 -3.77 2.82 -12.39
N ASP A 4 -3.25 3.76 -13.17
CA ASP A 4 -1.83 4.09 -13.18
C ASP A 4 -1.47 4.85 -11.89
N CYS A 5 -0.77 4.16 -10.98
CA CYS A 5 -0.47 4.64 -9.64
C CYS A 5 0.74 5.59 -9.63
N TYR A 6 0.52 6.89 -9.85
CA TYR A 6 1.60 7.89 -9.73
C TYR A 6 1.56 8.59 -8.36
N VAL A 7 2.71 8.68 -7.69
CA VAL A 7 2.96 9.64 -6.60
C VAL A 7 3.89 10.72 -7.15
N ALA A 8 3.46 11.98 -7.13
CA ALA A 8 4.28 13.09 -7.61
C ALA A 8 5.52 13.26 -6.74
N ASN A 9 6.66 13.59 -7.35
CA ASN A 9 7.92 13.81 -6.63
C ASN A 9 7.96 15.05 -5.77
N PHE A 10 7.02 15.93 -6.02
CA PHE A 10 6.63 16.95 -5.08
C PHE A 10 6.43 16.40 -3.64
N TYR A 11 5.83 15.21 -3.49
CA TYR A 11 5.53 14.60 -2.19
C TYR A 11 6.68 13.78 -1.59
N VAL A 12 7.68 13.38 -2.38
CA VAL A 12 8.78 12.52 -1.90
C VAL A 12 10.11 13.11 -2.33
N GLN A 13 10.90 13.63 -1.38
CA GLN A 13 12.21 14.22 -1.66
C GLN A 13 13.22 13.13 -2.04
N THR A 14 13.27 12.75 -3.31
CA THR A 14 14.17 11.70 -3.82
C THR A 14 15.51 12.19 -4.32
N GLY A 15 15.67 13.51 -4.49
CA GLY A 15 16.89 14.12 -5.04
C GLY A 15 16.92 14.23 -6.57
N THR A 16 15.85 13.86 -7.28
CA THR A 16 15.68 14.09 -8.72
C THR A 16 14.46 14.99 -8.98
N SER A 17 14.41 15.69 -10.12
CA SER A 17 13.30 16.57 -10.52
C SER A 17 12.45 15.91 -11.63
N GLY A 18 11.40 15.18 -11.26
CA GLY A 18 10.44 14.52 -12.17
C GLY A 18 9.52 13.56 -11.41
N TYR A 19 8.40 13.08 -11.97
CA TYR A 19 7.53 12.08 -11.30
C TYR A 19 8.37 10.92 -10.72
N VAL A 20 8.21 10.57 -9.43
CA VAL A 20 9.06 9.56 -8.75
C VAL A 20 8.79 8.13 -9.18
N ALA A 21 7.77 7.94 -9.99
CA ALA A 21 7.29 6.64 -10.44
C ALA A 21 7.15 6.74 -11.95
N ALA A 22 7.91 5.92 -12.68
CA ALA A 22 7.55 5.61 -14.05
C ALA A 22 6.13 5.01 -14.05
N ARG A 23 5.44 5.11 -15.19
CA ARG A 23 4.22 4.36 -15.46
C ARG A 23 4.44 2.92 -15.03
N CYS A 24 3.55 2.37 -14.20
CA CYS A 24 3.54 0.95 -13.87
C CYS A 24 3.32 0.16 -15.19
N ASN A 25 4.37 -0.10 -15.95
CA ASN A 25 4.31 -0.94 -17.12
C ASN A 25 4.20 -2.38 -16.62
N GLY A 26 2.98 -2.92 -16.63
CA GLY A 26 2.77 -4.36 -16.58
C GLY A 26 3.35 -4.98 -17.85
N GLY A 27 4.66 -5.23 -17.86
CA GLY A 27 5.34 -5.77 -19.02
C GLY A 27 6.84 -5.89 -18.82
N GLY A 28 7.27 -7.06 -18.37
CA GLY A 28 8.57 -7.67 -18.69
C GLY A 28 9.85 -6.88 -18.39
N GLY A 29 10.55 -7.31 -17.34
CA GLY A 29 12.02 -7.19 -17.26
C GLY A 29 12.54 -5.88 -16.67
N GLY A 30 13.01 -5.96 -15.42
CA GLY A 30 14.05 -5.09 -14.86
C GLY A 30 13.75 -3.59 -14.76
N GLY A 31 13.29 -3.14 -13.59
CA GLY A 31 13.49 -1.76 -13.12
C GLY A 31 12.24 -0.90 -12.96
N GLN A 32 12.09 -0.41 -11.71
CA GLN A 32 11.37 0.79 -11.27
C GLN A 32 9.83 0.74 -11.23
N THR A 33 9.34 0.30 -10.08
CA THR A 33 7.95 0.21 -9.63
C THR A 33 7.45 1.52 -9.01
N CYS A 34 6.15 1.74 -9.11
CA CYS A 34 5.44 2.92 -8.60
C CYS A 34 5.66 3.13 -7.09
N SER A 35 6.60 4.01 -6.71
CA SER A 35 7.01 4.30 -5.31
C SER A 35 6.78 3.11 -4.36
N ASP A 36 7.43 1.98 -4.64
CA ASP A 36 7.40 0.85 -3.71
C ASP A 36 7.92 1.34 -2.36
N LEU A 37 7.21 0.97 -1.29
CA LEU A 37 7.81 1.03 0.04
C LEU A 37 9.09 0.19 -0.03
N ASN A 38 10.22 0.73 0.47
CA ASN A 38 11.39 -0.11 0.63
C ASN A 38 11.11 -1.23 1.65
N SER A 39 12.04 -2.17 1.80
CA SER A 39 11.94 -3.25 2.78
C SER A 39 11.48 -2.75 4.15
N SER A 40 12.07 -1.68 4.68
CA SER A 40 11.69 -1.12 5.99
C SER A 40 10.22 -0.68 6.09
N GLY A 41 9.65 -0.10 5.03
CA GLY A 41 8.24 0.30 5.03
C GLY A 41 7.29 -0.89 4.92
N ILE A 42 7.68 -1.92 4.16
CA ILE A 42 6.96 -3.19 4.08
C ILE A 42 7.01 -3.91 5.43
N ASP A 43 8.18 -3.99 6.05
CA ASP A 43 8.39 -4.65 7.34
C ASP A 43 7.63 -3.92 8.45
N LEU A 44 7.53 -2.60 8.39
CA LEU A 44 6.71 -1.81 9.31
C LEU A 44 5.23 -2.22 9.24
N ILE A 45 4.66 -2.35 8.03
CA ILE A 45 3.26 -2.77 7.85
C ILE A 45 3.07 -4.20 8.33
N LYS A 46 3.96 -5.12 7.94
CA LYS A 46 3.90 -6.52 8.38
C LYS A 46 3.91 -6.65 9.90
N GLY A 47 4.75 -5.85 10.57
CA GLY A 47 4.87 -5.84 12.02
C GLY A 47 3.59 -5.40 12.73
N PHE A 48 2.81 -4.48 12.15
CA PHE A 48 1.54 -4.04 12.74
C PHE A 48 0.36 -4.93 12.39
N GLU A 49 0.30 -5.44 11.15
CA GLU A 49 -0.88 -6.18 10.65
C GLU A 49 -0.85 -7.68 10.99
N GLY A 50 0.33 -8.28 11.10
CA GLY A 50 0.49 -9.71 11.30
C GLY A 50 0.15 -10.55 10.06
N PHE A 51 0.54 -11.82 10.08
CA PHE A 51 0.38 -12.73 8.94
C PHE A 51 -0.82 -13.68 9.13
N VAL A 52 -1.70 -13.71 8.13
CA VAL A 52 -2.88 -14.58 8.07
C VAL A 52 -2.81 -15.47 6.82
N ALA A 53 -2.59 -16.78 7.00
CA ALA A 53 -2.36 -17.69 5.88
C ALA A 53 -3.62 -18.01 5.05
N ARG A 54 -4.82 -17.90 5.64
CA ARG A 54 -6.10 -18.21 4.98
C ARG A 54 -7.12 -17.12 5.30
N PRO A 55 -8.07 -16.81 4.39
CA PRO A 55 -9.11 -15.82 4.67
C PRO A 55 -9.81 -16.07 6.00
N ALA A 56 -9.76 -15.08 6.89
CA ALA A 56 -10.33 -15.13 8.22
C ALA A 56 -10.94 -13.76 8.58
N LEU A 57 -11.88 -13.74 9.51
CA LEU A 57 -12.42 -12.47 10.01
C LEU A 57 -11.37 -11.79 10.88
N ASP A 58 -11.14 -10.50 10.63
CA ASP A 58 -10.36 -9.66 11.53
C ASP A 58 -11.18 -9.30 12.80
N PRO A 59 -10.59 -8.62 13.80
CA PRO A 59 -11.28 -8.27 15.03
C PRO A 59 -12.55 -7.43 14.86
N VAL A 60 -12.75 -6.77 13.70
CA VAL A 60 -13.94 -5.97 13.39
C VAL A 60 -14.91 -6.71 12.45
N GLY A 61 -14.69 -8.01 12.20
CA GLY A 61 -15.59 -8.87 11.44
C GLY A 61 -15.44 -8.79 9.93
N LEU A 62 -14.34 -8.24 9.41
CA LEU A 62 -14.09 -8.16 7.96
C LEU A 62 -13.17 -9.30 7.48
N PRO A 63 -13.48 -9.96 6.35
CA PRO A 63 -12.67 -11.06 5.84
C PRO A 63 -11.33 -10.53 5.30
N THR A 64 -10.23 -11.03 5.86
CA THR A 64 -8.87 -10.61 5.50
C THR A 64 -7.92 -11.79 5.33
N VAL A 65 -6.84 -11.60 4.57
CA VAL A 65 -5.77 -12.60 4.37
C VAL A 65 -4.41 -11.91 4.16
N GLY A 66 -3.32 -12.65 4.29
CA GLY A 66 -1.97 -12.13 4.16
C GLY A 66 -1.66 -11.13 5.26
N TYR A 67 -1.13 -9.97 4.89
CA TYR A 67 -0.90 -8.84 5.80
C TYR A 67 -2.03 -7.82 5.66
N GLY A 68 -3.25 -8.20 6.05
CA GLY A 68 -4.41 -7.29 6.08
C GLY A 68 -5.09 -7.01 4.73
N HIS A 69 -4.90 -7.85 3.70
CA HIS A 69 -5.65 -7.75 2.45
C HIS A 69 -7.14 -7.96 2.72
N LEU A 70 -7.97 -6.96 2.44
CA LEU A 70 -9.43 -7.05 2.62
C LEU A 70 -10.07 -7.77 1.43
N CYS A 71 -10.60 -8.96 1.68
CA CYS A 71 -11.28 -9.76 0.67
C CYS A 71 -12.56 -9.07 0.19
N GLN A 72 -12.69 -8.91 -1.13
CA GLN A 72 -13.83 -8.31 -1.83
C GLN A 72 -14.85 -9.37 -2.27
N SER A 73 -14.43 -10.64 -2.40
CA SER A 73 -15.32 -11.74 -2.75
C SER A 73 -15.36 -12.83 -1.68
N ARG A 74 -16.42 -13.66 -1.72
CA ARG A 74 -16.54 -14.82 -0.82
C ARG A 74 -15.37 -15.77 -1.05
N GLY A 75 -14.63 -16.06 0.02
CA GLY A 75 -13.47 -16.95 -0.05
C GLY A 75 -12.22 -16.28 -0.65
N CYS A 76 -12.24 -14.98 -0.91
CA CYS A 76 -11.08 -14.21 -1.36
C CYS A 76 -10.52 -14.69 -2.72
N GLY A 77 -11.39 -15.11 -3.65
CA GLY A 77 -10.99 -15.69 -4.93
C GLY A 77 -10.33 -14.71 -5.90
N GLU A 78 -10.43 -13.40 -5.63
CA GLU A 78 -9.72 -12.35 -6.36
C GLU A 78 -8.23 -12.27 -6.01
N ALA A 79 -7.79 -12.89 -4.90
CA ALA A 79 -6.38 -12.98 -4.58
C ALA A 79 -5.69 -13.90 -5.60
N PRO A 80 -4.60 -13.47 -6.25
CA PRO A 80 -3.97 -14.21 -7.35
C PRO A 80 -3.11 -15.40 -6.89
N PHE A 81 -3.27 -15.84 -5.64
CA PHE A 81 -2.45 -16.87 -5.01
C PHE A 81 -3.32 -17.92 -4.34
N SER A 82 -2.90 -19.18 -4.43
CA SER A 82 -3.59 -20.27 -3.75
C SER A 82 -3.44 -20.19 -2.23
N PHE A 83 -4.48 -20.59 -1.51
CA PHE A 83 -4.45 -20.68 -0.04
C PHE A 83 -4.02 -22.08 0.43
N PRO A 84 -3.24 -22.19 1.52
CA PRO A 84 -2.76 -21.11 2.37
C PRO A 84 -1.64 -20.31 1.70
N LEU A 85 -1.60 -18.99 1.93
CA LEU A 85 -0.48 -18.16 1.52
C LEU A 85 0.79 -18.58 2.28
N SER A 86 1.94 -18.34 1.66
CA SER A 86 3.23 -18.29 2.36
C SER A 86 3.53 -16.84 2.75
N PRO A 87 4.46 -16.57 3.68
CA PRO A 87 4.91 -15.21 3.96
C PRO A 87 5.39 -14.47 2.70
N THR A 88 5.97 -15.20 1.74
CA THR A 88 6.40 -14.66 0.44
C THR A 88 5.21 -14.25 -0.42
N THR A 89 4.24 -15.13 -0.66
CA THR A 89 3.07 -14.79 -1.49
C THR A 89 2.17 -13.75 -0.82
N ALA A 90 2.10 -13.73 0.52
CA ALA A 90 1.45 -12.66 1.26
C ALA A 90 2.20 -11.33 1.17
N THR A 91 3.53 -11.34 1.09
CA THR A 91 4.32 -10.13 0.83
C THR A 91 4.06 -9.60 -0.58
N GLU A 92 4.02 -10.49 -1.58
CA GLU A 92 3.67 -10.11 -2.94
C GLU A 92 2.24 -9.57 -3.05
N LEU A 93 1.29 -10.16 -2.31
CA LEU A 93 -0.08 -9.63 -2.19
C LEU A 93 -0.09 -8.24 -1.57
N LEU A 94 0.68 -8.02 -0.50
CA LEU A 94 0.86 -6.70 0.12
C LEU A 94 1.42 -5.68 -0.88
N HIS A 95 2.45 -6.04 -1.66
CA HIS A 95 2.97 -5.17 -2.72
C HIS A 95 1.91 -4.79 -3.76
N LYS A 96 0.98 -5.70 -4.09
CA LYS A 96 -0.16 -5.39 -4.97
C LYS A 96 -1.18 -4.44 -4.35
N ASP A 97 -1.29 -4.43 -3.01
CA ASP A 97 -2.20 -3.54 -2.28
C ASP A 97 -1.62 -2.12 -2.04
N ILE A 98 -0.30 -1.99 -1.85
CA ILE A 98 0.37 -0.71 -1.54
C ILE A 98 -0.04 0.45 -2.47
N PRO A 99 -0.09 0.28 -3.81
CA PRO A 99 -0.40 1.39 -4.72
C PRO A 99 -1.74 2.06 -4.43
N ARG A 100 -2.74 1.31 -3.97
CA ARG A 100 -4.05 1.87 -3.58
C ARG A 100 -3.93 2.76 -2.33
N TYR A 101 -3.06 2.42 -1.39
CA TYR A 101 -2.90 3.17 -0.14
C TYR A 101 -2.04 4.42 -0.33
N THR A 102 -0.97 4.33 -1.11
CA THR A 102 -0.13 5.48 -1.47
C THR A 102 -0.89 6.52 -2.29
N TRP A 103 -1.75 6.09 -3.21
CA TRP A 103 -2.64 7.00 -3.95
C TRP A 103 -3.66 7.68 -3.01
N ARG A 104 -4.21 6.95 -2.04
CA ARG A 104 -5.14 7.54 -1.05
C ARG A 104 -4.46 8.57 -0.16
N LEU A 105 -3.21 8.32 0.24
CA LEU A 105 -2.41 9.31 0.96
C LEU A 105 -2.26 10.57 0.11
N ALA A 106 -1.71 10.43 -1.10
CA ALA A 106 -1.48 11.55 -2.01
C ALA A 106 -2.75 12.38 -2.29
N SER A 107 -3.88 11.71 -2.52
CA SER A 107 -5.17 12.35 -2.81
C SER A 107 -5.90 12.90 -1.58
N SER A 108 -5.35 12.72 -0.38
CA SER A 108 -5.90 13.29 0.86
C SER A 108 -5.08 14.48 1.37
N LEU A 109 -3.84 14.65 0.91
CA LEU A 109 -3.00 15.78 1.29
C LEU A 109 -3.57 17.09 0.75
N THR A 110 -3.65 18.09 1.62
CA THR A 110 -4.03 19.45 1.25
C THR A 110 -2.79 20.34 1.17
N GLY A 111 -2.52 20.90 -0.01
CA GLY A 111 -1.41 21.82 -0.21
C GLY A 111 -0.08 21.18 -0.57
N SER A 112 0.94 22.01 -0.63
CA SER A 112 2.27 21.67 -1.11
C SER A 112 3.16 21.17 0.05
N VAL A 113 2.99 19.91 0.47
CA VAL A 113 3.84 19.25 1.49
C VAL A 113 4.83 18.27 0.86
N THR A 114 6.10 18.35 1.25
CA THR A 114 7.15 17.39 0.86
C THR A 114 7.52 16.50 2.03
N PHE A 115 7.55 15.19 1.80
CA PHE A 115 7.99 14.20 2.78
C PHE A 115 9.34 13.61 2.40
N ASN A 116 10.14 13.27 3.41
CA ASN A 116 11.23 12.34 3.20
C ASN A 116 10.70 10.90 3.06
N LYS A 117 11.55 9.98 2.62
CA LYS A 117 11.17 8.57 2.39
C LYS A 117 10.60 7.90 3.65
N ASN A 118 11.12 8.19 4.84
CA ASN A 118 10.67 7.58 6.09
C ASN A 118 9.28 8.09 6.51
N GLN A 119 9.02 9.39 6.38
CA GLN A 119 7.71 9.97 6.65
C GLN A 119 6.64 9.41 5.71
N TRP A 120 6.94 9.30 4.41
CA TRP A 120 6.03 8.70 3.44
C TRP A 120 5.66 7.25 3.82
N ARG A 121 6.64 6.46 4.26
CA ARG A 121 6.43 5.06 4.69
C ARG A 121 5.59 4.97 5.96
N ALA A 122 5.88 5.82 6.96
CA ALA A 122 5.11 5.88 8.20
C ALA A 122 3.65 6.25 7.94
N LEU A 123 3.40 7.26 7.10
CA LEU A 123 2.04 7.68 6.72
C LEU A 123 1.30 6.62 5.89
N THR A 124 2.02 5.90 5.02
CA THR A 124 1.43 4.79 4.27
C THR A 124 1.03 3.64 5.21
N SER A 125 1.88 3.29 6.17
CA SER A 125 1.56 2.28 7.20
C SER A 125 0.35 2.70 8.05
N TRP A 126 0.30 3.97 8.45
CA TRP A 126 -0.85 4.52 9.17
C TRP A 126 -2.16 4.44 8.36
N ILE A 127 -2.12 4.79 7.07
CA ILE A 127 -3.28 4.68 6.17
C ILE A 127 -3.73 3.23 5.97
N PHE A 128 -2.78 2.30 5.94
CA PHE A 128 -3.07 0.87 5.88
C PHE A 128 -3.90 0.45 7.10
N ASN A 129 -3.45 0.84 8.29
CA ASN A 129 -4.08 0.49 9.56
C ASN A 129 -5.51 1.07 9.73
N ILE A 130 -5.70 2.36 9.46
CA ILE A 130 -6.99 3.03 9.69
C ILE A 130 -8.05 2.72 8.61
N ARG A 131 -7.64 2.12 7.49
CA ARG A 131 -8.47 1.81 6.32
C ARG A 131 -9.27 3.04 5.79
N ARG A 132 -10.35 2.80 5.04
CA ARG A 132 -11.08 3.81 4.22
C ARG A 132 -11.65 5.01 4.98
N GLY A 133 -11.93 4.89 6.29
CA GLY A 133 -12.85 5.80 6.98
C GLY A 133 -12.22 7.06 7.57
N ALA A 134 -10.97 6.99 8.05
CA ALA A 134 -10.45 8.01 8.98
C ALA A 134 -9.41 8.98 8.38
N THR A 135 -8.98 8.78 7.13
CA THR A 135 -7.80 9.49 6.61
C THR A 135 -8.05 10.99 6.37
N ARG A 136 -9.16 11.37 5.75
CA ARG A 136 -9.41 12.75 5.27
C ARG A 136 -9.82 13.74 6.37
N SER A 137 -10.38 13.25 7.48
CA SER A 137 -10.78 14.09 8.61
C SER A 137 -9.69 14.18 9.70
N SER A 138 -8.63 13.38 9.59
CA SER A 138 -7.53 13.36 10.55
C SER A 138 -6.76 14.66 10.59
N SER A 139 -6.46 15.15 11.79
CA SER A 139 -5.54 16.28 11.99
C SER A 139 -4.12 15.98 11.52
N LEU A 140 -3.76 14.71 11.30
CA LEU A 140 -2.45 14.30 10.77
C LEU A 140 -2.26 14.66 9.28
N ILE A 141 -3.37 14.81 8.53
CA ILE A 141 -3.36 15.05 7.08
C ILE A 141 -3.63 16.52 6.72
N LYS A 142 -4.17 17.31 7.66
CA LYS A 142 -4.34 18.76 7.52
C LYS A 142 -3.01 19.48 7.64
#